data_AF-A0A8J4DEP1-F1
#
_entry.id   AF-A0A8J4DEP1-F1
#
_cell.length_a   1.000
_cell.length_b   1.000
_cell.length_c   1.000
_cell.angle_alpha   90.00
_cell.angle_beta   90.00
_cell.angle_gamma   90.00
#
_symmetry.space_group_name_H-M   'P 1'
#
loop_
_entity.id
_entity.type
_entity.pdbx_description
1 polymer ?
#
loop_
_entity_poly.entity_id
_entity_poly.type
_entity_poly.pdbx_seq_one_letter_code
_entity_poly.pdbx_strand_id
1 'polypeptide(L)'
;MGNKSMPSSGHEPRPQSVQEVRKLLYRQFRVTLISGRVLEGDFTCLDRQGNIILSNTFEQVTTASGRREERHMGLVLVPIAQQHKVELQVTLDEEVSMLKLVENYAASPREEAVV
;
A
#
# COMPACT_ATOMS: atom_id res chain seq x y z
N MET A 1 -34.24 -27.00 -29.78
CA MET A 1 -33.83 -26.25 -28.58
C MET A 1 -32.41 -26.66 -28.26
N GLY A 2 -31.41 -25.87 -28.68
CA GLY A 2 -30.00 -26.15 -28.44
C GLY A 2 -29.53 -25.40 -27.20
N ASN A 3 -29.16 -26.12 -26.14
CA ASN A 3 -28.53 -25.53 -24.97
C ASN A 3 -27.13 -25.06 -25.33
N LYS A 4 -26.97 -23.73 -25.50
CA LYS A 4 -25.66 -23.11 -25.60
C LYS A 4 -25.08 -23.03 -24.19
N SER A 5 -24.19 -23.96 -23.86
CA SER A 5 -23.41 -23.90 -22.63
C SER A 5 -22.62 -22.60 -22.59
N MET A 6 -22.85 -21.82 -21.53
CA MET A 6 -22.03 -20.66 -21.17
C MET A 6 -20.59 -21.15 -20.93
N PRO A 7 -19.56 -20.53 -21.52
CA PRO A 7 -18.19 -20.87 -21.19
C PRO A 7 -17.93 -20.47 -19.73
N SER A 8 -17.57 -21.46 -18.91
CA SER A 8 -17.04 -21.23 -17.56
C SER A 8 -15.81 -20.34 -17.67
N SER A 9 -15.89 -19.12 -17.15
CA SER A 9 -14.78 -18.16 -17.17
C SER A 9 -13.54 -18.79 -16.51
N GLY A 10 -12.52 -19.08 -17.32
CA GLY A 10 -11.23 -19.59 -16.86
C GLY A 10 -10.62 -18.66 -15.83
N HIS A 11 -10.25 -19.21 -14.68
CA HIS A 11 -9.56 -18.49 -13.61
C HIS A 11 -8.08 -18.42 -13.97
N GLU A 12 -7.70 -17.52 -14.88
CA GLU A 12 -6.28 -17.16 -15.03
C GLU A 12 -5.79 -16.64 -13.66
N PRO A 13 -4.67 -17.16 -13.13
CA PRO A 13 -4.10 -16.66 -11.89
C PRO A 13 -3.82 -15.17 -12.02
N ARG A 14 -4.39 -14.37 -11.12
CA ARG A 14 -4.12 -12.93 -11.10
C ARG A 14 -2.61 -12.68 -10.99
N PRO A 15 -2.07 -11.64 -11.64
CA PRO A 15 -0.65 -11.31 -11.54
C PRO A 15 -0.21 -11.21 -10.09
N GLN A 16 1.01 -11.68 -9.79
CA GLN A 16 1.54 -11.68 -8.42
C GLN A 16 1.52 -10.28 -7.81
N SER A 17 1.82 -9.23 -8.59
CA SER A 17 1.75 -7.84 -8.15
C SER A 17 0.37 -7.44 -7.61
N VAL A 18 -0.71 -7.92 -8.23
CA VAL A 18 -2.08 -7.69 -7.75
C VAL A 18 -2.32 -8.40 -6.43
N GLN A 19 -1.76 -9.60 -6.25
CA GLN A 19 -1.87 -10.34 -5.00
C GLN A 19 -1.09 -9.65 -3.87
N GLU A 20 0.12 -9.15 -4.15
CA GLU A 20 0.94 -8.42 -3.17
C GLU A 20 0.27 -7.11 -2.76
N VAL A 21 -0.20 -6.30 -3.71
CA VAL A 21 -0.91 -5.04 -3.39
C VAL A 21 -2.17 -5.30 -2.56
N ARG A 22 -2.89 -6.42 -2.81
CA ARG A 22 -4.08 -6.76 -2.02
C ARG A 22 -3.77 -7.04 -0.56
N LYS A 23 -2.57 -7.53 -0.22
CA LYS A 23 -2.13 -7.71 1.18
C LYS A 23 -1.97 -6.37 1.91
N LEU A 24 -1.82 -5.27 1.16
CA LEU A 24 -1.65 -3.93 1.72
C LEU A 24 -2.99 -3.23 2.00
N LEU A 25 -4.13 -3.79 1.58
CA LEU A 25 -5.43 -3.17 1.80
C LEU A 25 -5.72 -2.94 3.28
N TYR A 26 -6.32 -1.79 3.57
CA TYR A 26 -6.64 -1.26 4.89
C TYR A 26 -5.42 -0.97 5.78
N ARG A 27 -4.20 -1.07 5.24
CA ARG A 27 -3.00 -0.57 5.90
C ARG A 27 -2.91 0.95 5.73
N GLN A 28 -2.31 1.61 6.71
CA GLN A 28 -2.12 3.05 6.65
C GLN A 28 -1.00 3.40 5.66
N PHE A 29 -1.33 4.26 4.71
CA PHE A 29 -0.40 4.79 3.72
C PHE A 29 -0.17 6.27 4.00
N ARG A 30 1.09 6.69 3.83
CA ARG A 30 1.50 8.10 3.76
C ARG A 30 1.81 8.44 2.32
N VAL A 31 1.11 9.42 1.78
CA VAL A 31 1.26 9.88 0.40
C VAL A 31 1.70 11.34 0.40
N THR A 32 2.92 11.57 -0.08
CA THR A 32 3.42 12.92 -0.34
C THR A 32 2.99 13.31 -1.75
N LEU A 33 2.27 14.42 -1.88
CA LEU A 33 1.83 14.97 -3.15
C LEU A 33 2.94 15.81 -3.79
N ILE A 34 2.87 16.02 -5.11
CA ILE A 34 3.79 16.90 -5.85
C ILE A 34 3.76 18.34 -5.29
N SER A 35 2.62 18.78 -4.76
CA SER A 35 2.50 20.09 -4.11
C SER A 35 3.21 20.18 -2.76
N GLY A 36 3.78 19.08 -2.25
CA GLY A 36 4.39 18.99 -0.92
C GLY A 36 3.39 18.71 0.22
N ARG A 37 2.09 18.62 -0.07
CA ARG A 37 1.07 18.21 0.91
C ARG A 37 1.27 16.75 1.27
N VAL A 38 1.05 16.38 2.53
CA VAL A 38 1.19 15.02 3.03
C VAL A 38 -0.16 14.52 3.51
N LEU A 39 -0.63 13.43 2.90
CA LEU A 39 -1.86 12.76 3.27
C LEU A 39 -1.53 11.43 3.95
N GLU A 40 -2.23 11.12 5.02
CA GLU A 40 -2.16 9.82 5.68
C GLU A 40 -3.57 9.25 5.82
N GLY A 41 -3.75 7.97 5.47
CA GLY A 41 -5.06 7.32 5.49
C GLY A 41 -4.98 5.83 5.13
N ASP A 42 -6.12 5.14 5.23
CA ASP A 42 -6.18 3.69 5.02
C ASP A 42 -6.30 3.37 3.52
N PHE A 43 -5.34 2.60 3.01
CA PHE A 43 -5.30 2.20 1.60
C PHE A 43 -6.47 1.29 1.24
N THR A 44 -7.43 1.81 0.49
CA THR A 44 -8.69 1.11 0.20
C THR A 44 -8.75 0.59 -1.23
N CYS A 45 -8.13 1.29 -2.18
CA CYS A 45 -8.16 0.89 -3.57
C CYS A 45 -6.93 1.39 -4.33
N LEU A 46 -6.47 0.57 -5.28
CA LEU A 46 -5.58 0.95 -6.36
C LEU A 46 -6.24 0.51 -7.67
N ASP A 47 -6.48 1.46 -8.57
CA ASP A 47 -7.02 1.16 -9.88
C ASP A 47 -5.93 0.81 -10.90
N ARG A 48 -6.35 0.43 -12.11
CA ARG A 48 -5.44 0.06 -13.20
C ARG A 48 -4.57 1.23 -13.69
N GLN A 49 -5.00 2.47 -13.50
CA GLN A 49 -4.27 3.68 -13.90
C GLN A 49 -3.26 4.11 -12.82
N GLY A 50 -3.30 3.49 -11.64
CA GLY A 50 -2.44 3.83 -10.51
C GLY A 50 -3.03 4.88 -9.57
N ASN A 51 -4.31 5.24 -9.73
CA ASN A 51 -4.97 6.13 -8.77
C ASN A 51 -5.22 5.38 -7.47
N ILE A 52 -4.99 6.06 -6.35
CA ILE A 52 -5.15 5.50 -5.01
C ILE A 52 -6.41 6.10 -4.38
N ILE A 53 -7.20 5.28 -3.69
CA ILE A 53 -8.25 5.75 -2.79
C ILE A 53 -7.83 5.45 -1.36
N LEU A 54 -7.83 6.50 -0.53
CA LEU A 54 -7.61 6.43 0.91
C LEU A 54 -8.92 6.70 1.64
N SER A 55 -9.22 5.93 2.69
CA SER A 55 -10.28 6.24 3.66
C SER A 55 -9.70 6.79 4.96
N ASN A 56 -10.55 7.33 5.83
CA ASN A 56 -10.15 7.92 7.12
C ASN A 56 -8.96 8.88 7.01
N THR A 57 -8.86 9.59 5.88
CA THR A 57 -7.67 10.34 5.51
C THR A 57 -7.61 11.65 6.26
N PHE A 58 -6.40 12.05 6.66
CA PHE A 58 -6.10 13.39 7.15
C PHE A 58 -4.88 13.95 6.41
N GLU A 59 -4.83 15.27 6.33
CA GLU A 59 -3.66 16.00 5.86
C GLU A 59 -2.81 16.45 7.05
N GLN A 60 -1.49 16.23 6.98
CA GLN A 60 -0.54 16.83 7.92
C GLN A 60 -0.22 18.25 7.48
N VAL A 61 -0.64 19.24 8.28
CA VAL A 61 -0.43 20.66 8.02
C VAL A 61 0.59 21.21 9.00
N THR A 62 1.58 21.94 8.51
CA THR A 62 2.45 22.74 9.38
C THR A 62 1.91 24.16 9.40
N THR A 63 1.47 24.62 10.57
CA THR A 63 0.95 25.99 10.75
C THR A 63 2.09 27.01 10.67
N ALA A 64 1.74 28.29 10.52
CA ALA A 64 2.71 29.39 10.57
C ALA A 64 3.52 29.42 11.88
N SER A 65 2.98 28.85 12.97
CA SER A 65 3.67 28.71 14.26
C SER A 65 4.66 27.54 14.32
N GLY A 66 4.79 26.77 13.24
CA GLY A 66 5.61 25.55 13.17
C GLY A 66 4.96 24.31 13.81
N ARG A 67 3.75 24.46 14.39
CA ARG A 67 3.00 23.31 14.95
C ARG A 67 2.45 22.44 13.82
N ARG A 68 2.59 21.12 13.99
CA ARG A 68 1.95 20.12 13.13
C ARG A 68 0.52 19.89 13.60
N GLU A 69 -0.42 19.94 12.68
CA GLU A 69 -1.84 19.71 12.88
C GLU A 69 -2.37 18.72 11.85
N GLU A 70 -3.47 18.06 12.19
CA GLU A 70 -4.15 17.11 11.32
C GLU A 70 -5.48 17.71 10.85
N ARG A 71 -5.71 17.69 9.54
CA ARG A 71 -6.98 18.09 8.95
C ARG A 71 -7.68 16.89 8.36
N HIS A 72 -8.74 16.42 9.00
CA HIS A 72 -9.54 15.29 8.50
C HIS A 72 -10.21 15.61 7.16
N MET A 73 -10.16 14.65 6.24
CA MET A 73 -10.68 14.73 4.88
C MET A 73 -11.68 13.62 4.55
N GLY A 74 -11.67 12.50 5.29
CA GLY A 74 -12.56 11.38 5.05
C GLY A 74 -12.08 10.48 3.91
N LEU A 75 -12.83 10.42 2.80
CA LEU A 75 -12.46 9.62 1.62
C LEU A 75 -11.76 10.51 0.58
N VAL A 76 -10.58 10.10 0.13
CA VAL A 76 -9.75 10.89 -0.79
C VAL A 76 -9.29 10.03 -1.96
N LEU A 77 -9.49 10.53 -3.19
CA LEU A 77 -8.84 10.03 -4.40
C LEU A 77 -7.51 10.77 -4.59
N VAL A 78 -6.42 10.03 -4.75
CA VAL A 78 -5.09 10.57 -5.08
C VAL A 78 -4.71 10.12 -6.49
N PRO A 79 -4.83 11.02 -7.49
CA PRO A 79 -4.45 10.70 -8.87
C PRO A 79 -2.96 10.36 -8.97
N ILE A 80 -2.60 9.41 -9.83
CA ILE A 80 -1.18 9.02 -10.04
C ILE A 80 -0.29 10.22 -10.40
N ALA A 81 -0.83 11.17 -11.18
CA ALA A 81 -0.15 12.39 -11.59
C ALA A 81 0.12 13.38 -10.45
N GLN A 82 -0.42 13.16 -9.25
CA GLN A 82 -0.18 13.97 -8.05
C GLN A 82 0.67 13.25 -7.02
N GLN A 83 0.97 11.96 -7.20
CA GLN A 83 1.77 11.18 -6.27
C GLN A 83 3.25 11.49 -6.47
N HIS A 84 3.90 12.01 -5.42
CA HIS A 84 5.36 12.18 -5.41
C HIS A 84 6.05 11.00 -4.70
N LYS A 85 5.50 10.55 -3.58
CA LYS A 85 5.99 9.41 -2.81
C LYS A 85 4.84 8.70 -2.11
N VAL A 86 4.84 7.38 -2.10
CA VAL A 86 3.83 6.53 -1.41
C VAL A 86 4.57 5.58 -0.48
N GLU A 87 4.20 5.59 0.80
CA GLU A 87 4.90 4.87 1.85
C GLU A 87 3.90 4.08 2.71
N LEU A 88 4.15 2.78 2.88
CA LEU A 88 3.44 1.98 3.88
C LEU A 88 3.91 2.41 5.27
N GLN A 89 2.97 2.77 6.15
CA GLN A 89 3.27 2.97 7.56
C GLN A 89 3.24 1.63 8.30
N VAL A 90 4.27 1.39 9.10
CA VAL A 90 4.41 0.19 9.96
C VAL A 90 4.52 0.64 11.41
N THR A 91 4.02 -0.19 12.32
CA THR A 91 4.24 0.06 13.74
C THR A 91 5.68 -0.27 14.10
N LEU A 92 6.16 0.27 15.22
CA LEU A 92 7.49 -0.08 15.75
C LEU A 92 7.62 -1.59 16.01
N ASP A 93 6.56 -2.24 16.50
CA ASP A 93 6.56 -3.68 16.75
C ASP A 93 6.70 -4.50 15.46
N GLU A 94 6.05 -4.05 14.38
CA GLU A 94 6.19 -4.66 13.06
C GLU A 94 7.60 -4.44 12.50
N GLU A 95 8.15 -3.23 12.64
CA GLU A 95 9.50 -2.90 12.21
C GLU A 95 10.54 -3.76 12.95
N VAL A 96 10.42 -3.90 14.27
CA VAL A 96 11.27 -4.78 15.09
C VAL A 96 11.12 -6.24 14.68
N SER A 97 9.90 -6.69 14.37
CA SER A 97 9.65 -8.06 13.92
C SER A 97 10.30 -8.35 12.57
N MET A 98 10.26 -7.39 11.64
CA MET A 98 10.96 -7.48 10.36
C MET A 98 12.48 -7.53 10.55
N LEU A 99 13.04 -6.68 11.41
CA LEU A 99 14.48 -6.66 11.71
C LEU A 99 14.97 -8.00 12.25
N LYS A 100 14.26 -8.58 13.23
CA LYS A 100 14.58 -9.92 13.77
C LYS A 100 14.56 -11.00 12.70
N LEU A 101 13.61 -10.93 11.76
CA LEU A 101 13.52 -11.90 10.66
C LEU A 101 14.74 -11.79 9.73
N VAL A 102 15.19 -10.56 9.43
CA VAL A 102 16.37 -10.30 8.61
C VAL A 102 17.65 -10.77 9.31
N GLU A 103 17.79 -10.49 10.60
CA GLU A 103 18.92 -10.97 11.41
C GLU A 103 18.97 -12.50 11.42
N ASN A 104 17.84 -13.16 11.63
CA ASN A 104 17.74 -14.63 11.61
C ASN A 104 18.05 -15.20 10.22
N TYR A 105 17.60 -14.55 9.15
CA TYR A 105 17.95 -14.96 7.79
C TYR A 105 19.46 -14.79 7.52
N ALA A 106 20.06 -13.67 7.95
CA ALA A 106 21.49 -13.43 7.82
C ALA A 106 22.35 -14.40 8.67
N ALA A 107 21.83 -14.86 9.82
CA ALA A 107 22.49 -15.81 10.70
C ALA A 107 22.30 -17.28 10.29
N SER A 108 21.35 -17.57 9.39
CA SER A 108 21.15 -18.93 8.89
C SER A 108 22.33 -19.35 7.98
N PRO A 109 22.92 -20.55 8.17
CA PRO A 109 23.92 -21.07 7.25
C PRO A 109 23.28 -21.20 5.86
N ARG A 110 23.93 -20.64 4.84
CA ARG A 110 23.57 -20.94 3.46
C ARG A 110 23.89 -22.41 3.25
N GLU A 111 22.89 -23.29 3.18
CA GLU A 111 23.12 -24.63 2.64
C GLU A 111 23.65 -24.44 1.21
N GLU A 112 24.95 -24.61 1.05
CA GLU A 112 25.56 -24.78 -0.26
C GLU A 112 24.89 -26.00 -0.87
N ALA A 113 24.14 -25.78 -1.95
CA ALA A 113 23.61 -26.85 -2.77
C ALA A 113 24.80 -27.70 -3.24
N VAL A 114 24.95 -28.86 -2.61
CA VAL A 114 25.89 -29.90 -3.04
C VAL A 114 25.34 -30.42 -4.38
N VAL A 115 25.99 -30.01 -5.47
CA VAL A 115 25.82 -30.56 -6.82
C VAL A 115 26.71 -31.79 -6.96
#